data_AF-A0A3Q2YVH7-F1
#
_entry.id   AF-A0A3Q2YVH7-F1
#
_cell.length_a   1.000
_cell.length_b   1.000
_cell.length_c   1.000
_cell.angle_alpha   90.00
_cell.angle_beta   90.00
_cell.angle_gamma   90.00
#
_symmetry.space_group_name_H-M   'P 1'
#
loop_
_entity.id
_entity.type
_entity.pdbx_description
1 polymer ?
#
loop_
_entity_poly.entity_id
_entity_poly.type
_entity_poly.pdbx_seq_one_letter_code
_entity_poly.pdbx_strand_id
1 'polypeptide(L)'
;MAPLAAEMIEQQSSAQNGCRLVAFSHLAQVCSWNSRGSSRANANTFIFLFCFCSGRLLHAEDFEEEEEKPKFKMSAPKIPDGEKVDFDDIQKKRQNKDLVELQGLIDAHFECRKKEEEELIALKDRIEKRRAERAEQQRVRAEKDKERQARREEERRIKEEADAKKKAEDEAKKKSALSNMGSNYSSHLQRADQKRGGKKETEREKKKKILAARRKQLNIDHLNEDKLRDKINELYEWMCQLESEKFDHTERLKRQKYEVTTLRKRVEELSKFSKKGAAARRRK
;
A
#
# COMPACT_ATOMS: atom_id res chain seq x y z
N MET A 1 -34.51 9.31 -35.86
CA MET A 1 -34.40 7.93 -35.33
C MET A 1 -33.23 7.13 -35.93
N ALA A 2 -32.11 7.76 -36.26
CA ALA A 2 -30.81 7.10 -36.48
C ALA A 2 -29.74 8.19 -36.66
N PRO A 3 -29.10 8.67 -35.57
CA PRO A 3 -27.63 8.75 -35.61
C PRO A 3 -26.95 8.59 -34.24
N LEU A 4 -27.61 8.04 -33.21
CA LEU A 4 -27.00 7.93 -31.86
C LEU A 4 -26.42 6.54 -31.55
N ALA A 5 -26.50 5.57 -32.46
CA ALA A 5 -25.97 4.23 -32.26
C ALA A 5 -24.54 4.02 -32.82
N ALA A 6 -24.03 4.94 -33.65
CA ALA A 6 -22.71 4.81 -34.28
C ALA A 6 -21.55 5.32 -33.39
N GLU A 7 -21.79 6.31 -32.52
CA GLU A 7 -20.75 6.87 -31.65
C GLU A 7 -20.36 5.97 -30.45
N MET A 8 -21.19 4.98 -30.10
CA MET A 8 -20.87 4.06 -28.99
C MET A 8 -20.00 2.87 -29.39
N ILE A 9 -19.91 2.53 -30.68
CA ILE A 9 -19.08 1.40 -31.15
C ILE A 9 -17.63 1.85 -31.39
N GLU A 10 -17.40 3.12 -31.73
CA GLU A 10 -16.05 3.65 -31.96
C GLU A 10 -15.31 3.97 -30.65
N GLN A 11 -16.03 4.19 -29.54
CA GLN A 11 -15.41 4.40 -28.22
C GLN A 11 -14.96 3.11 -27.51
N GLN A 12 -15.46 1.93 -27.89
CA GLN A 12 -14.98 0.67 -27.32
C GLN A 12 -13.70 0.15 -28.00
N SER A 13 -13.45 0.52 -29.27
CA SER A 13 -12.23 0.10 -29.99
C SER A 13 -10.97 0.87 -29.55
N SER A 14 -11.09 2.14 -29.15
CA SER A 14 -9.93 2.90 -28.65
C SER A 14 -9.46 2.46 -27.25
N ALA A 15 -10.35 1.89 -26.45
CA ALA A 15 -10.05 1.40 -25.10
C ALA A 15 -9.30 0.06 -25.07
N GLN A 16 -9.42 -0.78 -26.10
CA GLN A 16 -8.65 -2.04 -26.20
C GLN A 16 -7.25 -1.86 -26.81
N ASN A 17 -7.06 -0.85 -27.67
CA ASN A 17 -5.75 -0.56 -28.29
C ASN A 17 -4.82 0.26 -27.38
N GLY A 18 -5.37 0.95 -26.37
CA GLY A 18 -4.58 1.70 -25.39
C GLY A 18 -3.80 0.83 -24.39
N CYS A 19 -4.31 -0.35 -24.02
CA CYS A 19 -3.66 -1.22 -23.03
C CYS A 19 -2.47 -2.02 -23.58
N ARG A 20 -2.39 -2.25 -24.90
CA ARG A 20 -1.24 -2.96 -25.51
C ARG A 20 0.00 -2.09 -25.71
N LEU A 21 -0.14 -0.76 -25.79
CA LEU A 21 0.99 0.14 -26.03
C LEU A 21 1.72 0.60 -24.74
N VAL A 22 1.09 0.54 -23.56
CA VAL A 22 1.76 0.93 -22.30
C VAL A 22 2.67 -0.18 -21.76
N ALA A 23 2.42 -1.44 -22.13
CA ALA A 23 3.25 -2.58 -21.73
C ALA A 23 4.57 -2.68 -22.53
N PHE A 24 4.65 -2.11 -23.74
CA PHE A 24 5.87 -2.10 -24.55
C PHE A 24 6.80 -0.91 -24.26
N SER A 25 6.27 0.19 -23.70
CA SER A 25 7.07 1.40 -23.39
C SER A 25 7.85 1.29 -22.07
N HIS A 26 7.29 0.61 -21.06
CA HIS A 26 7.95 0.50 -19.75
C HIS A 26 9.10 -0.53 -19.70
N LEU A 27 9.16 -1.48 -20.64
CA LEU A 27 10.27 -2.45 -20.73
C LEU A 27 11.45 -1.93 -21.56
N ALA A 28 11.22 -0.98 -22.48
CA ALA A 28 12.29 -0.33 -23.26
C ALA A 28 13.05 0.75 -22.47
N GLN A 29 12.41 1.36 -21.47
CA GLN A 29 13.04 2.43 -20.67
C GLN A 29 13.99 1.88 -19.58
N VAL A 30 13.85 0.62 -19.15
CA VAL A 30 14.76 0.00 -18.16
C VAL A 30 16.00 -0.61 -18.84
N CYS A 31 15.90 -1.07 -20.09
CA CYS A 31 17.06 -1.59 -20.83
C CYS A 31 17.96 -0.51 -21.46
N SER A 32 17.46 0.70 -21.71
CA SER A 32 18.28 1.82 -22.22
C SER A 32 19.12 2.51 -21.12
N TRP A 33 18.84 2.23 -19.84
CA TRP A 33 19.57 2.78 -18.70
C TRP A 33 20.56 1.80 -18.07
N ASN A 34 21.10 0.88 -18.86
CA ASN A 34 22.27 0.08 -18.48
C ASN A 34 23.27 -0.10 -19.63
N SER A 35 23.54 1.00 -20.35
CA SER A 35 24.64 1.04 -21.32
C SER A 35 25.38 2.38 -21.23
N ARG A 36 25.93 2.67 -20.05
CA ARG A 36 27.05 3.60 -19.83
C ARG A 36 27.56 3.49 -18.40
N GLY A 37 28.50 2.57 -18.21
CA GLY A 37 29.60 2.66 -17.25
C GLY A 37 29.26 2.59 -15.76
N SER A 38 29.54 1.44 -15.14
CA SER A 38 30.73 1.30 -14.27
C SER A 38 30.57 0.08 -13.36
N SER A 39 31.28 -0.99 -13.75
CA SER A 39 32.01 -1.93 -12.89
C SER A 39 31.54 -2.16 -11.45
N ARG A 40 30.70 -3.18 -11.26
CA ARG A 40 30.84 -4.28 -10.28
C ARG A 40 29.52 -5.04 -10.18
N ALA A 41 29.23 -5.86 -11.19
CA ALA A 41 28.18 -6.87 -11.08
C ALA A 41 28.77 -8.08 -10.35
N ASN A 42 28.26 -8.32 -9.15
CA ASN A 42 28.57 -9.46 -8.30
C ASN A 42 28.05 -10.74 -8.99
N ALA A 43 28.89 -11.76 -9.15
CA ALA A 43 28.61 -12.96 -9.95
C ALA A 43 27.31 -13.72 -9.57
N ASN A 44 26.75 -13.46 -8.38
CA ASN A 44 25.51 -14.08 -7.90
C ASN A 44 24.22 -13.60 -8.57
N THR A 45 24.17 -12.40 -9.17
CA THR A 45 22.96 -11.95 -9.88
C THR A 45 22.83 -12.54 -11.29
N PHE A 46 23.93 -13.02 -11.87
CA PHE A 46 23.92 -13.62 -13.20
C PHE A 46 23.43 -15.08 -13.19
N ILE A 47 23.70 -15.82 -12.11
CA ILE A 47 23.21 -17.20 -11.92
C ILE A 47 21.69 -17.23 -11.73
N PHE A 48 21.13 -16.25 -11.00
CA PHE A 48 19.69 -16.21 -10.70
C PHE A 48 18.82 -15.91 -11.94
N LEU A 49 19.33 -15.10 -12.87
CA LEU A 49 18.58 -14.74 -14.08
C LEU A 49 18.66 -15.82 -15.17
N PHE A 50 19.75 -16.59 -15.23
CA PHE A 50 19.89 -17.69 -16.19
C PHE A 50 18.96 -18.86 -15.86
N CYS A 51 18.70 -19.11 -14.56
CA CYS A 51 17.82 -20.20 -14.11
C CYS A 51 16.33 -19.93 -14.36
N PHE A 52 15.91 -18.67 -14.52
CA PHE A 52 14.50 -18.31 -14.69
C PHE A 52 13.99 -18.43 -16.14
N CYS A 53 14.90 -18.55 -17.12
CA CYS A 53 14.53 -18.46 -18.55
C CYS A 53 14.84 -19.71 -19.39
N SER A 54 15.44 -20.75 -18.82
CA SER A 54 15.61 -22.07 -19.46
C SER A 54 14.84 -23.12 -18.68
N GLY A 55 13.65 -23.46 -19.17
CA GLY A 55 12.78 -24.43 -18.50
C GLY A 55 13.44 -25.81 -18.36
N ARG A 56 13.27 -26.41 -17.18
CA ARG A 56 13.13 -27.87 -17.08
C ARG A 56 12.40 -28.25 -15.81
N LEU A 57 11.22 -28.82 -16.03
CA LEU A 57 10.54 -29.82 -15.23
C LEU A 57 11.51 -30.55 -14.28
N LEU A 58 11.42 -30.29 -12.99
CA LEU A 58 11.94 -31.20 -11.98
C LEU A 58 10.73 -31.77 -11.25
N HIS A 59 10.47 -33.04 -11.60
CA HIS A 59 9.76 -33.98 -10.75
C HIS A 59 10.23 -33.77 -9.30
N ALA A 60 9.28 -33.70 -8.38
CA ALA A 60 9.56 -34.06 -7.01
C ALA A 60 10.01 -35.52 -7.05
N GLU A 61 11.30 -35.75 -6.93
CA GLU A 61 11.84 -37.06 -6.60
C GLU A 61 11.44 -37.30 -5.14
N ASP A 62 10.41 -38.12 -4.95
CA ASP A 62 10.12 -38.74 -3.67
C ASP A 62 11.38 -39.50 -3.25
N PHE A 63 11.98 -39.08 -2.14
CA PHE A 63 13.01 -39.84 -1.45
C PHE A 63 12.33 -41.08 -0.85
N GLU A 64 12.27 -42.17 -1.61
CA GLU A 64 12.13 -43.49 -1.01
C GLU A 64 13.45 -43.83 -0.34
N GLU A 65 13.45 -43.74 1.00
CA GLU A 65 14.48 -44.34 1.82
C GLU A 65 14.28 -45.86 1.74
N GLU A 66 14.97 -46.48 0.79
CA GLU A 66 15.07 -47.93 0.67
C GLU A 66 15.87 -48.44 1.88
N GLU A 67 15.17 -48.84 2.95
CA GLU A 67 15.76 -49.62 4.02
C GLU A 67 16.35 -50.91 3.44
N GLU A 68 17.67 -50.98 3.37
CA GLU A 68 18.43 -52.14 2.96
C GLU A 68 18.23 -53.27 4.00
N LYS A 69 17.25 -54.13 3.71
CA LYS A 69 16.91 -55.32 4.50
C LYS A 69 18.16 -56.21 4.69
N PRO A 70 18.72 -56.36 5.90
CA PRO A 70 19.83 -57.29 6.10
C PRO A 70 19.29 -58.72 5.97
N LYS A 71 19.76 -59.47 4.97
CA LYS A 71 19.47 -60.89 4.80
C LYS A 71 20.07 -61.69 5.97
N PHE A 72 19.32 -61.85 7.05
CA PHE A 72 19.67 -62.75 8.14
C PHE A 72 19.35 -64.20 7.76
N LYS A 73 20.38 -65.01 7.55
CA LYS A 73 20.27 -66.46 7.37
C LYS A 73 20.08 -67.10 8.74
N MET A 74 18.87 -67.56 9.06
CA MET A 74 18.62 -68.37 10.26
C MET A 74 19.07 -69.81 9.98
N SER A 75 20.21 -70.21 10.54
CA SER A 75 20.58 -71.62 10.67
C SER A 75 19.71 -72.30 11.72
N ALA A 76 19.08 -73.41 11.34
CA ALA A 76 18.19 -74.23 12.17
C ALA A 76 18.85 -74.67 13.49
N PRO A 77 18.23 -74.41 14.66
CA PRO A 77 18.68 -74.96 15.94
C PRO A 77 18.52 -76.48 15.98
N LYS A 78 19.63 -77.19 16.20
CA LYS A 78 19.63 -78.64 16.52
C LYS A 78 19.15 -78.83 17.96
N ILE A 79 18.14 -79.67 18.11
CA ILE A 79 17.62 -80.17 19.38
C ILE A 79 18.59 -81.23 19.94
N PRO A 80 18.98 -81.17 21.23
CA PRO A 80 19.34 -82.33 22.01
C PRO A 80 18.16 -82.74 22.91
N ASP A 81 17.82 -84.01 22.78
CA ASP A 81 16.75 -84.72 23.49
C ASP A 81 16.84 -84.64 25.02
N GLY A 82 15.66 -84.54 25.65
CA GLY A 82 15.37 -85.36 26.82
C GLY A 82 15.40 -84.69 28.21
N GLU A 83 14.58 -83.67 28.43
CA GLU A 83 14.05 -83.37 29.78
C GLU A 83 12.63 -82.80 29.64
N LYS A 84 11.69 -83.26 30.47
CA LYS A 84 10.24 -83.02 30.32
C LYS A 84 9.93 -81.56 30.01
N VAL A 85 9.50 -81.30 28.79
CA VAL A 85 9.15 -79.97 28.30
C VAL A 85 7.73 -79.64 28.78
N ASP A 86 7.60 -78.87 29.84
CA ASP A 86 6.30 -78.38 30.32
C ASP A 86 5.68 -77.42 29.29
N PHE A 87 4.60 -77.84 28.65
CA PHE A 87 3.93 -77.08 27.58
C PHE A 87 3.37 -75.72 28.06
N ASP A 88 2.98 -75.63 29.33
CA ASP A 88 2.59 -74.36 29.97
C ASP A 88 3.75 -73.36 30.05
N ASP A 89 4.98 -73.86 30.19
CA ASP A 89 6.17 -73.04 30.33
C ASP A 89 6.59 -72.43 28.98
N ILE A 90 6.36 -73.16 27.89
CA ILE A 90 6.52 -72.65 26.52
C ILE A 90 5.47 -71.57 26.22
N GLN A 91 4.22 -71.77 26.64
CA GLN A 91 3.16 -70.81 26.40
C GLN A 91 3.36 -69.52 27.20
N LYS A 92 3.79 -69.61 28.47
CA LYS A 92 4.19 -68.45 29.27
C LYS A 92 5.40 -67.72 28.70
N LYS A 93 6.42 -68.45 28.21
CA LYS A 93 7.59 -67.82 27.55
C LYS A 93 7.20 -67.10 26.26
N ARG A 94 6.22 -67.62 25.51
CA ARG A 94 5.66 -66.93 24.34
C ARG A 94 4.92 -65.65 24.73
N GLN A 95 4.00 -65.72 25.70
CA GLN A 95 3.27 -64.55 26.17
C GLN A 95 4.20 -63.47 26.74
N ASN A 96 5.22 -63.85 27.52
CA ASN A 96 6.20 -62.91 28.05
C ASN A 96 7.04 -62.28 26.95
N LYS A 97 7.40 -63.03 25.91
CA LYS A 97 8.09 -62.49 24.73
C LYS A 97 7.22 -61.47 23.99
N ASP A 98 5.95 -61.81 23.74
CA ASP A 98 5.01 -60.93 23.05
C ASP A 98 4.78 -59.64 23.86
N LEU A 99 4.67 -59.72 25.20
CA LEU A 99 4.54 -58.54 26.06
C LEU A 99 5.78 -57.64 26.05
N VAL A 100 6.98 -58.23 26.04
CA VAL A 100 8.24 -57.47 25.95
C VAL A 100 8.42 -56.84 24.57
N GLU A 101 8.06 -57.54 23.50
CA GLU A 101 8.09 -56.99 22.14
C GLU A 101 7.07 -55.85 21.97
N LEU A 102 5.86 -56.01 22.50
CA LEU A 102 4.84 -54.96 22.50
C LEU A 102 5.30 -53.73 23.29
N GLN A 103 5.90 -53.92 24.48
CA GLN A 103 6.46 -52.81 25.26
C GLN A 103 7.60 -52.11 24.49
N GLY A 104 8.48 -52.87 23.84
CA GLY A 104 9.55 -52.31 23.00
C GLY A 104 9.04 -51.50 21.81
N LEU A 105 7.97 -51.95 21.14
CA LEU A 105 7.33 -51.22 20.05
C LEU A 105 6.65 -49.94 20.53
N ILE A 106 6.00 -49.98 21.71
CA ILE A 106 5.39 -48.81 22.33
C ILE A 106 6.46 -47.75 22.63
N ASP A 107 7.54 -48.14 23.29
CA ASP A 107 8.64 -47.23 23.66
C ASP A 107 9.36 -46.69 22.41
N ALA A 108 9.59 -47.54 21.39
CA ALA A 108 10.17 -47.11 20.12
C ALA A 108 9.29 -46.09 19.40
N HIS A 109 7.96 -46.26 19.41
CA HIS A 109 7.04 -45.30 18.78
C HIS A 109 7.03 -43.95 19.52
N PHE A 110 7.04 -43.95 20.86
CA PHE A 110 7.10 -42.71 21.64
C PHE A 110 8.44 -41.99 21.48
N GLU A 111 9.56 -42.72 21.51
CA GLU A 111 10.88 -42.13 21.33
C GLU A 111 11.08 -41.61 19.90
N CYS A 112 10.55 -42.31 18.88
CA CYS A 112 10.58 -41.83 17.51
C CYS A 112 9.79 -40.52 17.37
N ARG A 113 8.54 -40.49 17.85
CA ARG A 113 7.69 -39.29 17.83
C ARG A 113 8.31 -38.11 18.59
N LYS A 114 8.90 -38.37 19.75
CA LYS A 114 9.55 -37.34 20.55
C LYS A 114 10.74 -36.72 19.83
N LYS A 115 11.58 -37.54 19.18
CA LYS A 115 12.71 -37.05 18.38
C LYS A 115 12.23 -36.24 17.18
N GLU A 116 11.22 -36.72 16.45
CA GLU A 116 10.61 -35.99 15.34
C GLU A 116 10.02 -34.64 15.80
N GLU A 117 9.34 -34.60 16.94
CA GLU A 117 8.78 -33.37 17.51
C GLU A 117 9.88 -32.37 17.91
N GLU A 118 10.94 -32.83 18.57
CA GLU A 118 12.08 -32.01 18.95
C GLU A 118 12.79 -31.42 17.71
N GLU A 119 12.95 -32.22 16.64
CA GLU A 119 13.52 -31.76 15.36
C GLU A 119 12.62 -30.75 14.65
N LEU A 120 11.30 -30.98 14.64
CA LEU A 120 10.32 -30.06 14.07
C LEU A 120 10.29 -28.74 14.83
N ILE A 121 10.35 -28.77 16.16
CA ILE A 121 10.42 -27.57 17.00
C ILE A 121 11.73 -26.82 16.72
N ALA A 122 12.87 -27.51 16.73
CA ALA A 122 14.17 -26.89 16.42
C ALA A 122 14.20 -26.28 15.01
N LEU A 123 13.55 -26.89 14.02
CA LEU A 123 13.46 -26.35 12.67
C LEU A 123 12.54 -25.11 12.62
N LYS A 124 11.39 -25.14 13.29
CA LYS A 124 10.48 -23.99 13.40
C LYS A 124 11.16 -22.81 14.08
N ASP A 125 11.86 -23.03 15.18
CA ASP A 125 12.61 -21.99 15.89
C ASP A 125 13.68 -21.34 15.00
N ARG A 126 14.41 -22.14 14.20
CA ARG A 126 15.38 -21.60 13.24
C ARG A 126 14.71 -20.77 12.14
N ILE A 127 13.56 -21.19 11.64
CA ILE A 127 12.79 -20.43 10.63
C ILE A 127 12.27 -19.12 11.23
N GLU A 128 11.70 -19.18 12.43
CA GLU A 128 11.16 -18.03 13.15
C GLU A 128 12.27 -17.02 13.47
N LYS A 129 13.41 -17.48 13.95
CA LYS A 129 14.60 -16.64 14.17
C LYS A 129 15.03 -15.93 12.88
N ARG A 130 15.13 -16.65 11.76
CA ARG A 130 15.46 -16.02 10.46
C ARG A 130 14.38 -15.03 9.98
N ARG A 131 13.11 -15.26 10.28
CA ARG A 131 12.02 -14.32 9.97
C ARG A 131 12.12 -13.07 10.83
N ALA A 132 12.33 -13.23 12.13
CA ALA A 132 12.53 -12.12 13.07
C ALA A 132 13.75 -11.28 12.68
N GLU A 133 14.89 -11.91 12.33
CA GLU A 133 16.09 -11.20 11.87
C GLU A 133 15.83 -10.40 10.58
N ARG A 134 15.08 -10.94 9.60
CA ARG A 134 14.73 -10.17 8.40
C ARG A 134 13.79 -9.00 8.73
N ALA A 135 12.80 -9.22 9.58
CA ALA A 135 11.88 -8.17 10.03
C ALA A 135 12.63 -7.05 10.75
N GLU A 136 13.58 -7.40 11.62
CA GLU A 136 14.40 -6.44 12.35
C GLU A 136 15.35 -5.68 11.41
N GLN A 137 16.01 -6.36 10.47
CA GLN A 137 16.80 -5.69 9.44
C GLN A 137 15.97 -4.72 8.61
N GLN A 138 14.71 -5.05 8.31
CA GLN A 138 13.81 -4.16 7.57
C GLN A 138 13.41 -2.95 8.42
N ARG A 139 13.14 -3.15 9.72
CA ARG A 139 12.90 -2.05 10.66
C ARG A 139 14.09 -1.10 10.77
N VAL A 140 15.29 -1.63 10.98
CA VAL A 140 16.52 -0.83 11.09
C VAL A 140 16.80 -0.07 9.80
N ARG A 141 16.58 -0.66 8.63
CA ARG A 141 16.70 0.06 7.34
C ARG A 141 15.67 1.17 7.23
N ALA A 142 14.40 0.89 7.54
CA ALA A 142 13.33 1.89 7.50
C ALA A 142 13.57 3.05 8.48
N GLU A 143 14.08 2.76 9.68
CA GLU A 143 14.42 3.76 10.69
C GLU A 143 15.59 4.64 10.26
N LYS A 144 16.68 4.05 9.75
CA LYS A 144 17.81 4.80 9.18
C LYS A 144 17.39 5.64 7.98
N ASP A 145 16.47 5.17 7.16
CA ASP A 145 15.95 5.92 6.01
C ASP A 145 15.09 7.10 6.47
N LYS A 146 14.23 6.88 7.47
CA LYS A 146 13.41 7.92 8.10
C LYS A 146 14.28 8.97 8.79
N GLU A 147 15.33 8.58 9.49
CA GLU A 147 16.28 9.49 10.13
C GLU A 147 17.03 10.34 9.10
N ARG A 148 17.52 9.73 8.01
CA ARG A 148 18.16 10.46 6.90
C ARG A 148 17.20 11.43 6.23
N GLN A 149 15.92 11.08 6.14
CA GLN A 149 14.90 11.97 5.58
C GLN A 149 14.56 13.12 6.54
N ALA A 150 14.42 12.81 7.84
CA ALA A 150 14.19 13.80 8.89
C ALA A 150 15.35 14.81 8.98
N ARG A 151 16.61 14.36 8.91
CA ARG A 151 17.78 15.25 8.90
C ARG A 151 17.78 16.20 7.70
N ARG A 152 17.41 15.71 6.51
CA ARG A 152 17.29 16.56 5.31
C ARG A 152 16.14 17.55 5.40
N GLU A 153 15.04 17.16 6.02
CA GLU A 153 13.88 18.03 6.23
C GLU A 153 14.16 19.07 7.31
N GLU A 154 14.86 18.71 8.38
CA GLU A 154 15.28 19.62 9.43
C GLU A 154 16.34 20.61 8.96
N GLU A 155 17.35 20.18 8.19
CA GLU A 155 18.32 21.09 7.57
C GLU A 155 17.64 22.05 6.60
N ARG A 156 16.65 21.56 5.83
CA ARG A 156 15.81 22.41 4.98
C ARG A 156 14.99 23.39 5.82
N ARG A 157 14.40 22.95 6.93
CA ARG A 157 13.59 23.79 7.83
C ARG A 157 14.45 24.87 8.49
N ILE A 158 15.65 24.55 8.96
CA ILE A 158 16.60 25.51 9.55
C ILE A 158 17.05 26.53 8.49
N LYS A 159 17.33 26.08 7.26
CA LYS A 159 17.68 26.99 6.15
C LYS A 159 16.50 27.87 5.76
N GLU A 160 15.29 27.33 5.70
CA GLU A 160 14.07 28.09 5.43
C GLU A 160 13.76 29.09 6.54
N GLU A 161 14.01 28.74 7.81
CA GLU A 161 13.86 29.62 8.97
C GLU A 161 14.92 30.72 8.99
N ALA A 162 16.18 30.39 8.68
CA ALA A 162 17.26 31.37 8.56
C ALA A 162 17.03 32.33 7.38
N ASP A 163 16.60 31.82 6.22
CA ASP A 163 16.25 32.64 5.05
C ASP A 163 14.99 33.48 5.31
N ALA A 164 14.02 32.97 6.07
CA ALA A 164 12.84 33.72 6.47
C ALA A 164 13.20 34.83 7.46
N LYS A 165 14.05 34.54 8.45
CA LYS A 165 14.54 35.54 9.42
C LYS A 165 15.36 36.62 8.72
N LYS A 166 16.28 36.26 7.82
CA LYS A 166 17.05 37.23 7.03
C LYS A 166 16.16 38.07 6.13
N LYS A 167 15.14 37.48 5.48
CA LYS A 167 14.14 38.22 4.70
C LYS A 167 13.31 39.15 5.58
N ALA A 168 12.90 38.72 6.77
CA ALA A 168 12.14 39.54 7.70
C ALA A 168 12.99 40.71 8.24
N GLU A 169 14.27 40.50 8.51
CA GLU A 169 15.20 41.57 8.92
C GLU A 169 15.50 42.54 7.76
N ASP A 170 15.71 42.04 6.55
CA ASP A 170 15.90 42.87 5.35
C ASP A 170 14.62 43.62 4.98
N GLU A 171 13.44 43.02 5.16
CA GLU A 171 12.15 43.65 4.94
C GLU A 171 11.83 44.65 6.05
N ALA A 172 12.21 44.41 7.30
CA ALA A 172 12.10 45.38 8.39
C ALA A 172 13.02 46.59 8.17
N LYS A 173 14.28 46.35 7.72
CA LYS A 173 15.22 47.43 7.34
C LYS A 173 14.77 48.17 6.08
N LYS A 174 14.21 47.47 5.09
CA LYS A 174 13.61 48.10 3.90
C LYS A 174 12.33 48.84 4.22
N LYS A 175 11.49 48.34 5.13
CA LYS A 175 10.26 49.00 5.59
C LYS A 175 10.57 50.21 6.45
N SER A 176 11.60 50.18 7.29
CA SER A 176 12.05 51.38 8.00
C SER A 176 12.61 52.43 7.03
N ALA A 177 13.34 52.01 5.99
CA ALA A 177 13.83 52.91 4.94
C ALA A 177 12.73 53.43 3.98
N LEU A 178 11.74 52.59 3.63
CA LEU A 178 10.65 52.92 2.69
C LEU A 178 9.43 53.55 3.36
N SER A 179 9.23 53.36 4.67
CA SER A 179 8.27 54.17 5.45
C SER A 179 8.67 55.64 5.48
N ASN A 180 9.92 55.96 5.13
CA ASN A 180 10.39 57.33 4.93
C ASN A 180 10.15 57.84 3.49
N MET A 181 9.86 56.97 2.50
CA MET A 181 9.76 57.32 1.07
C MET A 181 8.68 56.51 0.29
N GLY A 182 7.41 56.65 0.67
CA GLY A 182 6.33 56.50 -0.31
C GLY A 182 5.32 55.36 -0.06
N SER A 183 4.07 55.79 0.15
CA SER A 183 2.84 55.04 0.43
C SER A 183 2.37 54.02 -0.64
N ASN A 184 3.12 53.75 -1.71
CA ASN A 184 2.66 52.90 -2.83
C ASN A 184 3.35 51.53 -2.95
N TYR A 185 4.48 51.29 -2.27
CA TYR A 185 5.16 49.98 -2.29
C TYR A 185 4.54 48.95 -1.33
N SER A 186 3.78 49.42 -0.33
CA SER A 186 3.20 48.59 0.74
C SER A 186 2.15 47.56 0.26
N SER A 187 1.51 47.75 -0.90
CA SER A 187 0.46 46.84 -1.37
C SER A 187 1.01 45.58 -2.07
N HIS A 188 2.20 45.67 -2.66
CA HIS A 188 2.82 44.55 -3.39
C HIS A 188 3.41 43.51 -2.43
N LEU A 189 4.00 43.97 -1.31
CA LEU A 189 4.53 43.10 -0.26
C LEU A 189 3.41 42.35 0.49
N GLN A 190 2.29 42.99 0.81
CA GLN A 190 1.15 42.31 1.46
C GLN A 190 0.55 41.18 0.60
N ARG A 191 0.55 41.31 -0.73
CA ARG A 191 0.13 40.24 -1.64
C ARG A 191 1.15 39.10 -1.75
N ALA A 192 2.44 39.40 -1.60
CA ALA A 192 3.50 38.40 -1.62
C ALA A 192 3.56 37.62 -0.31
N ASP A 193 3.40 38.29 0.82
CA ASP A 193 3.42 37.69 2.16
C ASP A 193 2.21 36.77 2.39
N GLN A 194 1.02 37.15 1.91
CA GLN A 194 -0.17 36.29 1.95
C GLN A 194 -0.08 35.04 1.05
N LYS A 195 0.89 35.00 0.13
CA LYS A 195 1.25 33.83 -0.71
C LYS A 195 2.40 33.00 -0.12
N ARG A 196 3.19 33.54 0.81
CA ARG A 196 4.45 32.94 1.30
C ARG A 196 4.41 32.58 2.79
N GLY A 197 3.55 33.21 3.58
CA GLY A 197 3.34 32.94 5.00
C GLY A 197 2.30 31.85 5.25
N GLY A 198 2.79 30.62 5.48
CA GLY A 198 1.99 29.46 5.85
C GLY A 198 1.34 28.81 4.63
N LYS A 199 1.57 27.51 4.43
CA LYS A 199 0.85 26.67 3.47
C LYS A 199 -0.61 26.61 3.90
N LYS A 200 -1.38 27.68 3.64
CA LYS A 200 -2.83 27.66 3.73
C LYS A 200 -3.24 26.49 2.85
N GLU A 201 -3.80 25.47 3.48
CA GLU A 201 -4.31 24.29 2.78
C GLU A 201 -5.12 24.81 1.59
N THR A 202 -4.62 24.49 0.40
CA THR A 202 -5.20 25.04 -0.83
C THR A 202 -6.66 24.60 -0.88
N GLU A 203 -7.56 25.37 -1.50
CA GLU A 203 -8.96 24.95 -1.62
C GLU A 203 -9.08 23.55 -2.26
N ARG A 204 -8.11 23.19 -3.11
CA ARG A 204 -7.97 21.85 -3.68
C ARG A 204 -7.69 20.77 -2.63
N GLU A 205 -6.78 21.02 -1.70
CA GLU A 205 -6.46 20.11 -0.60
C GLU A 205 -7.66 19.99 0.36
N LYS A 206 -8.31 21.11 0.70
CA LYS A 206 -9.55 21.11 1.53
C LYS A 206 -10.66 20.31 0.88
N LYS A 207 -10.91 20.50 -0.42
CA LYS A 207 -11.89 19.72 -1.18
C LYS A 207 -11.55 18.23 -1.14
N LYS A 208 -10.28 17.88 -1.35
CA LYS A 208 -9.83 16.48 -1.31
C LYS A 208 -10.03 15.87 0.08
N LYS A 209 -9.73 16.62 1.14
CA LYS A 209 -9.93 16.19 2.54
C LYS A 209 -11.41 15.97 2.86
N ILE A 210 -12.29 16.90 2.45
CA ILE A 210 -13.74 16.76 2.65
C ILE A 210 -14.31 15.57 1.86
N LEU A 211 -13.90 15.39 0.60
CA LEU A 211 -14.37 14.25 -0.20
C LEU A 211 -13.86 12.92 0.33
N ALA A 212 -12.62 12.87 0.82
CA ALA A 212 -12.09 11.68 1.48
C ALA A 212 -12.87 11.36 2.77
N ALA A 213 -13.22 12.36 3.57
CA ALA A 213 -14.03 12.17 4.78
C ALA A 213 -15.47 11.69 4.48
N ARG A 214 -16.05 12.11 3.35
CA ARG A 214 -17.38 11.65 2.90
C ARG A 214 -17.36 10.24 2.30
N ARG A 215 -16.21 9.78 1.81
CA ARG A 215 -16.08 8.47 1.16
C ARG A 215 -15.98 7.38 2.23
N LYS A 216 -17.08 6.66 2.46
CA LYS A 216 -17.08 5.44 3.26
C LYS A 216 -16.36 4.33 2.48
N GLN A 217 -15.38 3.69 3.10
CA GLN A 217 -14.71 2.54 2.49
C GLN A 217 -15.69 1.35 2.50
N LEU A 218 -15.89 0.73 1.36
CA LEU A 218 -16.78 -0.43 1.21
C LEU A 218 -15.94 -1.70 1.38
N ASN A 219 -16.36 -2.57 2.30
CA ASN A 219 -15.88 -3.93 2.40
C ASN A 219 -17.00 -4.83 1.88
N ILE A 220 -16.74 -5.60 0.82
CA ILE A 220 -17.74 -6.41 0.10
C ILE A 220 -17.43 -7.91 0.25
N ASP A 221 -16.22 -8.28 0.67
CA ASP A 221 -15.67 -9.62 0.47
C ASP A 221 -16.27 -10.70 1.41
N HIS A 222 -17.01 -10.30 2.44
CA HIS A 222 -17.55 -11.21 3.47
C HIS A 222 -19.05 -11.01 3.75
N LEU A 223 -19.83 -10.50 2.79
CA LEU A 223 -21.28 -10.31 2.96
C LEU A 223 -22.11 -11.42 2.31
N ASN A 224 -23.23 -11.75 2.95
CA ASN A 224 -24.27 -12.65 2.44
C ASN A 224 -25.16 -11.94 1.38
N GLU A 225 -25.84 -12.69 0.51
CA GLU A 225 -26.64 -12.15 -0.61
C GLU A 225 -27.70 -11.14 -0.15
N ASP A 226 -28.45 -11.44 0.91
CA ASP A 226 -29.46 -10.51 1.43
C ASP A 226 -28.84 -9.19 1.91
N LYS A 227 -27.68 -9.25 2.58
CA LYS A 227 -26.97 -8.06 3.03
C LYS A 227 -26.38 -7.26 1.87
N LEU A 228 -26.04 -7.91 0.76
CA LEU A 228 -25.60 -7.23 -0.45
C LEU A 228 -26.77 -6.47 -1.10
N ARG A 229 -27.97 -7.04 -1.12
CA ARG A 229 -29.18 -6.37 -1.63
C ARG A 229 -29.50 -5.12 -0.80
N ASP A 230 -29.44 -5.22 0.52
CA ASP A 230 -29.62 -4.06 1.40
C ASP A 230 -28.56 -2.98 1.16
N LYS A 231 -27.30 -3.38 0.96
CA LYS A 231 -26.21 -2.43 0.69
C LYS A 231 -26.35 -1.74 -0.67
N ILE A 232 -26.86 -2.45 -1.68
CA ILE A 232 -27.17 -1.87 -3.00
C ILE A 232 -28.24 -0.80 -2.85
N ASN A 233 -29.32 -1.09 -2.11
CA ASN A 233 -30.39 -0.13 -1.87
C ASN A 233 -29.89 1.11 -1.10
N GLU A 234 -29.09 0.93 -0.04
CA GLU A 234 -28.50 2.05 0.72
C GLU A 234 -27.61 2.93 -0.17
N LEU A 235 -26.79 2.32 -1.04
CA LEU A 235 -25.92 3.07 -1.96
C LEU A 235 -26.73 3.78 -3.05
N TYR A 236 -27.81 3.18 -3.52
CA TYR A 236 -28.72 3.77 -4.49
C TYR A 236 -29.46 4.98 -3.90
N GLU A 237 -30.02 4.85 -2.70
CA GLU A 237 -30.64 5.95 -1.97
C GLU A 237 -29.65 7.10 -1.73
N TRP A 238 -28.41 6.77 -1.33
CA TRP A 238 -27.36 7.77 -1.15
C TRP A 238 -26.99 8.49 -2.45
N MET A 239 -26.96 7.79 -3.58
CA MET A 239 -26.74 8.39 -4.90
C MET A 239 -27.88 9.36 -5.25
N CYS A 240 -29.14 8.94 -5.09
CA CYS A 240 -30.32 9.76 -5.34
C CYS A 240 -30.34 11.03 -4.47
N GLN A 241 -29.97 10.91 -3.19
CA GLN A 241 -29.85 12.07 -2.30
C GLN A 241 -28.81 13.08 -2.81
N LEU A 242 -27.62 12.62 -3.20
CA LEU A 242 -26.56 13.49 -3.73
C LEU A 242 -26.97 14.18 -5.04
N GLU A 243 -27.72 13.49 -5.89
CA GLU A 243 -28.27 14.08 -7.13
C GLU A 243 -29.31 15.18 -6.84
N SER A 244 -30.20 14.94 -5.88
CA SER A 244 -31.17 15.94 -5.42
C SER A 244 -30.47 17.18 -4.84
N GLU A 245 -29.49 17.00 -3.94
CA GLU A 245 -28.72 18.12 -3.38
C GLU A 245 -27.98 18.91 -4.47
N LYS A 246 -27.37 18.21 -5.45
CA LYS A 246 -26.71 18.84 -6.59
C LYS A 246 -27.69 19.68 -7.42
N PHE A 247 -28.90 19.19 -7.64
CA PHE A 247 -29.94 19.93 -8.37
C PHE A 247 -30.30 21.23 -7.64
N ASP A 248 -30.60 21.16 -6.34
CA ASP A 248 -30.94 22.32 -5.52
C ASP A 248 -29.81 23.36 -5.49
N HIS A 249 -28.55 22.91 -5.36
CA HIS A 249 -27.39 23.80 -5.43
C HIS A 249 -27.26 24.46 -6.81
N THR A 250 -27.57 23.74 -7.88
CA THR A 250 -27.50 24.25 -9.26
C THR A 250 -28.57 25.32 -9.50
N GLU A 251 -29.81 25.07 -9.07
CA GLU A 251 -30.91 26.04 -9.21
C GLU A 251 -30.69 27.27 -8.32
N ARG A 252 -30.22 27.08 -7.08
CA ARG A 252 -29.82 28.19 -6.20
C ARG A 252 -28.74 29.06 -6.84
N LEU A 253 -27.73 28.45 -7.47
CA LEU A 253 -26.66 29.18 -8.14
C LEU A 253 -27.18 29.98 -9.35
N LYS A 254 -28.11 29.42 -10.14
CA LYS A 254 -28.75 30.16 -11.26
C LYS A 254 -29.50 31.38 -10.75
N ARG A 255 -30.28 31.23 -9.68
CA ARG A 255 -31.00 32.35 -9.04
C ARG A 255 -30.04 33.42 -8.51
N GLN A 256 -29.00 33.02 -7.78
CA GLN A 256 -27.97 33.95 -7.27
C GLN A 256 -27.26 34.70 -8.40
N LYS A 257 -26.96 34.05 -9.53
CA LYS A 257 -26.38 34.73 -10.71
C LYS A 257 -27.31 35.83 -11.25
N TYR A 258 -28.61 35.57 -11.30
CA TYR A 258 -29.59 36.57 -11.73
C TYR A 258 -29.69 37.74 -10.73
N GLU A 259 -29.75 37.44 -9.43
CA GLU A 259 -29.78 38.45 -8.37
C GLU A 259 -28.53 39.34 -8.40
N VAL A 260 -27.33 38.76 -8.50
CA VAL A 260 -26.08 39.50 -8.61
C VAL A 260 -26.07 40.40 -9.85
N THR A 261 -26.55 39.90 -11.00
CA THR A 261 -26.61 40.68 -12.24
C THR A 261 -27.57 41.87 -12.10
N THR A 262 -28.73 41.64 -11.48
CA THR A 262 -29.74 42.69 -11.23
C THR A 262 -29.22 43.73 -10.25
N LEU A 263 -28.61 43.31 -9.15
CA LEU A 263 -28.02 44.20 -8.15
C LEU A 263 -26.90 45.05 -8.74
N ARG A 264 -26.05 44.48 -9.61
CA ARG A 264 -25.01 45.24 -10.33
C ARG A 264 -25.61 46.36 -11.18
N LYS A 265 -26.70 46.09 -11.92
CA LYS A 265 -27.40 47.11 -12.71
C LYS A 265 -27.99 48.22 -11.83
N ARG A 266 -28.65 47.86 -10.73
CA ARG A 266 -29.20 48.83 -9.76
C ARG A 266 -28.13 49.73 -9.15
N VAL A 267 -26.99 49.16 -8.78
CA VAL A 267 -25.84 49.92 -8.26
C VAL A 267 -25.33 50.90 -9.33
N GLU A 268 -25.24 50.47 -10.60
CA GLU A 268 -24.83 51.34 -11.69
C GLU A 268 -25.80 52.53 -11.88
N GLU A 269 -27.11 52.27 -11.86
CA GLU A 269 -28.15 53.30 -11.94
C GLU A 269 -28.04 54.30 -10.78
N LEU A 270 -27.96 53.84 -9.55
CA LEU A 270 -27.81 54.70 -8.36
C LEU A 270 -26.50 55.52 -8.41
N SER A 271 -25.42 54.93 -8.93
CA SER A 271 -24.13 55.62 -9.06
C SER A 271 -24.17 56.79 -10.05
N LYS A 272 -25.03 56.73 -11.08
CA LYS A 272 -25.22 57.82 -12.06
C LYS A 272 -25.85 59.06 -11.43
N PHE A 273 -26.75 58.89 -10.46
CA PHE A 273 -27.35 60.00 -9.72
C PHE A 273 -26.43 60.59 -8.64
N SER A 274 -25.60 59.75 -8.01
CA SER A 274 -24.61 60.20 -7.01
C SER A 274 -23.56 61.16 -7.59
N LYS A 275 -23.07 60.89 -8.81
CA LYS A 275 -22.09 61.78 -9.49
C LYS A 275 -22.68 63.16 -9.87
N LYS A 276 -23.96 63.22 -10.25
CA LYS A 276 -24.64 64.49 -10.55
C LYS A 276 -24.89 65.34 -9.30
N GLY A 277 -25.20 64.70 -8.16
CA GLY A 277 -25.36 65.40 -6.88
C GLY A 277 -24.05 65.95 -6.27
N ALA A 278 -22.91 65.36 -6.58
CA ALA A 278 -21.60 65.88 -6.21
C ALA A 278 -21.18 67.07 -7.10
N ALA A 279 -21.44 67.01 -8.40
CA ALA A 279 -21.14 68.09 -9.34
C ALA A 279 -22.03 69.34 -9.10
N ALA A 280 -23.30 69.15 -8.73
CA ALA A 280 -24.21 70.25 -8.37
C ALA A 280 -23.84 70.90 -7.03
N ARG A 281 -23.38 70.13 -6.03
CA ARG A 281 -22.93 70.67 -4.73
C ARG A 281 -21.59 71.39 -4.78
N ARG A 282 -20.77 71.16 -5.81
CA ARG A 282 -19.47 71.82 -6.01
C ARG A 282 -19.57 73.17 -6.75
N ARG A 283 -20.76 73.52 -7.26
CA ARG A 283 -21.04 74.74 -8.04
C ARG A 283 -21.79 75.83 -7.25
N LYS A 284 -21.91 75.68 -5.93
CA LYS A 284 -22.52 76.64 -5.02
C LYS A 284 -21.49 77.04 -3.98
#